data_AF-C9YBQ2-F1
#
_entry.id   AF-C9YBQ2-F1
#
_cell.length_a   1.000
_cell.length_b   1.000
_cell.length_c   1.000
_cell.angle_alpha   90.00
_cell.angle_beta   90.00
_cell.angle_gamma   90.00
#
_symmetry.space_group_name_H-M   'P 1'
#
loop_
_entity.id
_entity.type
_entity.pdbx_description
1 polymer ?
#
loop_
_entity_poly.entity_id
_entity_poly.type
_entity_poly.pdbx_seq_one_letter_code
_entity_poly.pdbx_strand_id
1 'polypeptide(L)'
;MELGAHVVIDHSQPLATALKAAGIAEVDYVAGLTHTSHHYEQIVEALKPQGALAFIDELEGVDIMKLKAKSISLHFELMYTRSLFQTPDMAEQHRLLTEVAQLVDSGRIRTTANTTLSPINARNLRQAHALLESGKTQGKIVLSGF
;
A
#
# COMPACT_ATOMS: atom_id res chain seq x y z
N MET A 1 10.68 9.23 12.87
CA MET A 1 9.70 8.70 11.90
C MET A 1 9.00 9.88 11.24
N GLU A 2 9.38 10.23 10.00
CA GLU A 2 8.96 11.49 9.40
C GLU A 2 7.60 11.48 8.69
N LEU A 3 7.08 10.29 8.35
CA LEU A 3 5.84 10.12 7.59
C LEU A 3 4.61 9.80 8.46
N GLY A 4 4.74 9.94 9.79
CA GLY A 4 3.58 9.89 10.71
C GLY A 4 3.17 8.52 11.22
N ALA A 5 3.90 7.44 10.93
CA ALA A 5 3.66 6.18 11.61
C ALA A 5 3.99 6.32 13.12
N HIS A 6 3.23 5.61 13.97
CA HIS A 6 3.44 5.63 15.42
C HIS A 6 4.44 4.56 15.86
N VAL A 7 4.47 3.44 15.12
CA VAL A 7 5.34 2.29 15.35
C VAL A 7 5.86 1.81 13.99
N VAL A 8 7.15 1.47 13.91
CA VAL A 8 7.73 0.69 12.80
C VAL A 8 8.20 -0.65 13.34
N ILE A 9 7.87 -1.71 12.63
CA ILE A 9 8.35 -3.07 12.89
C ILE A 9 9.19 -3.55 11.71
N ASP A 10 10.09 -4.50 11.98
CA ASP A 10 10.88 -5.16 10.94
C ASP A 10 10.05 -6.27 10.28
N HIS A 11 9.71 -6.09 9.01
CA HIS A 11 8.91 -7.04 8.25
C HIS A 11 9.69 -8.30 7.83
N SER A 12 11.01 -8.36 8.05
CA SER A 12 11.77 -9.61 7.91
C SER A 12 11.51 -10.61 9.04
N GLN A 13 10.87 -10.15 10.12
CA GLN A 13 10.44 -10.94 11.27
C GLN A 13 8.95 -11.29 11.17
N PRO A 14 8.47 -12.31 11.91
CA PRO A 14 7.04 -12.60 12.01
C PRO A 14 6.25 -11.38 12.50
N LEU A 15 5.37 -10.84 11.65
CA LEU A 15 4.70 -9.56 11.89
C LEU A 15 3.88 -9.54 13.19
N ALA A 16 3.15 -10.62 13.49
CA ALA A 16 2.32 -10.67 14.70
C ALA A 16 3.17 -10.61 15.97
N THR A 17 4.31 -11.30 15.98
CA THR A 17 5.29 -11.25 17.08
C THR A 17 5.89 -9.84 17.21
N ALA A 18 6.29 -9.23 16.10
CA ALA A 18 6.87 -7.89 16.11
C ALA A 18 5.88 -6.80 16.58
N LEU A 19 4.60 -6.92 16.18
CA LEU A 19 3.52 -6.03 16.68
C LEU A 19 3.32 -6.18 18.19
N LYS A 20 3.22 -7.43 18.68
CA LYS A 20 3.06 -7.71 20.11
C LYS A 20 4.23 -7.16 20.92
N ALA A 21 5.46 -7.33 20.42
CA ALA A 21 6.66 -6.76 21.05
C ALA A 21 6.64 -5.22 21.10
N ALA A 22 5.98 -4.57 20.13
CA ALA A 22 5.76 -3.14 20.12
C ALA A 22 4.53 -2.69 20.96
N GLY A 23 3.91 -3.60 21.72
CA GLY A 23 2.76 -3.30 22.58
C GLY A 23 1.41 -3.29 21.86
N ILE A 24 1.36 -3.76 20.61
CA ILE A 24 0.13 -3.86 19.81
C ILE A 24 -0.27 -5.33 19.71
N ALA A 25 -1.29 -5.73 20.45
CA ALA A 25 -1.71 -7.13 20.48
C ALA A 25 -2.34 -7.59 19.15
N GLU A 26 -3.28 -6.79 18.64
CA GLU A 26 -4.01 -7.04 17.39
C GLU A 26 -4.41 -5.70 16.74
N VAL A 27 -4.70 -5.73 15.44
CA VAL A 27 -5.13 -4.57 14.64
C VAL A 27 -6.49 -4.81 13.99
N ASP A 28 -7.25 -3.74 13.78
CA ASP A 28 -8.56 -3.81 13.12
C ASP A 28 -8.42 -3.99 11.60
N TYR A 29 -7.40 -3.38 11.02
CA TYR A 29 -7.19 -3.32 9.56
C TYR A 29 -5.74 -3.60 9.19
N VAL A 30 -5.55 -4.28 8.07
CA VAL A 30 -4.25 -4.45 7.41
C VAL A 30 -4.38 -4.08 5.94
N ALA A 31 -3.44 -3.26 5.46
CA ALA A 31 -3.27 -2.93 4.04
C ALA A 31 -1.98 -3.58 3.52
N GLY A 32 -2.12 -4.60 2.68
CA GLY A 32 -1.02 -5.29 1.99
C GLY A 32 -0.58 -4.52 0.74
N LEU A 33 0.65 -4.00 0.76
CA LEU A 33 1.20 -3.21 -0.35
C LEU A 33 2.30 -3.95 -1.13
N THR A 34 2.84 -5.01 -0.54
CA THR A 34 3.87 -5.86 -1.12
C THR A 34 4.02 -7.14 -0.28
N HIS A 35 4.37 -8.25 -0.93
CA HIS A 35 4.62 -9.54 -0.30
C HIS A 35 3.46 -10.02 0.60
N THR A 36 2.20 -9.69 0.26
CA THR A 36 1.03 -10.04 1.09
C THR A 36 0.89 -11.56 1.27
N SER A 37 1.11 -12.35 0.22
CA SER A 37 1.13 -13.82 0.31
C SER A 37 2.16 -14.37 1.30
N HIS A 38 3.37 -13.79 1.32
CA HIS A 38 4.44 -14.22 2.21
C HIS A 38 4.09 -13.95 3.68
N HIS A 39 3.41 -12.83 3.95
CA HIS A 39 3.03 -12.43 5.29
C HIS A 39 1.63 -12.90 5.71
N TYR A 40 0.92 -13.64 4.86
CA TYR A 40 -0.51 -13.90 4.99
C TYR A 40 -0.90 -14.48 6.35
N GLU A 41 -0.23 -15.54 6.81
CA GLU A 41 -0.56 -16.16 8.10
C GLU A 41 -0.36 -15.20 9.28
N GLN A 42 0.71 -14.42 9.24
CA GLN A 42 1.03 -13.44 10.28
C GLN A 42 0.03 -12.27 10.26
N ILE A 43 -0.46 -11.89 9.08
CA ILE A 43 -1.54 -10.91 8.92
C ILE A 43 -2.85 -11.44 9.53
N VAL A 44 -3.22 -12.69 9.25
CA VAL A 44 -4.42 -13.32 9.84
C VAL A 44 -4.30 -13.43 11.36
N GLU A 45 -3.11 -13.75 11.87
CA GLU A 45 -2.85 -13.78 13.31
C GLU A 45 -2.98 -12.38 13.94
N ALA A 46 -2.43 -11.34 13.29
CA ALA A 46 -2.43 -9.97 13.81
C ALA A 46 -3.80 -9.28 13.75
N LEU A 47 -4.69 -9.71 12.86
CA LEU A 47 -6.02 -9.13 12.73
C LEU A 47 -6.95 -9.57 13.86
N LYS A 48 -7.73 -8.66 14.43
CA LYS A 48 -8.82 -9.00 15.35
C LYS A 48 -9.89 -9.85 14.65
N PRO A 49 -10.70 -10.62 15.42
CA PRO A 49 -11.97 -11.11 14.92
C PRO A 49 -12.80 -9.97 14.30
N GLN A 50 -13.38 -10.21 13.13
CA GLN A 50 -14.13 -9.26 12.31
C GLN A 50 -13.30 -8.10 11.73
N GLY A 51 -11.96 -8.22 11.72
CA GLY A 51 -11.08 -7.27 11.03
C GLY A 51 -11.19 -7.32 9.51
N ALA A 52 -10.40 -6.47 8.84
CA ALA A 52 -10.33 -6.41 7.38
C ALA A 52 -8.91 -6.44 6.84
N LEU A 53 -8.69 -7.26 5.81
CA LEU A 53 -7.50 -7.25 4.98
C LEU A 53 -7.85 -6.65 3.62
N ALA A 54 -7.18 -5.57 3.24
CA ALA A 54 -7.17 -5.05 1.87
C ALA A 54 -5.77 -5.20 1.28
N PHE A 55 -5.65 -5.42 -0.04
CA PHE A 55 -4.35 -5.53 -0.69
C PHE A 55 -4.39 -5.02 -2.14
N ILE A 56 -3.22 -4.61 -2.64
CA ILE A 56 -3.01 -4.07 -4.00
C ILE A 56 -1.96 -4.83 -4.81
N ASP A 57 -1.21 -5.73 -4.18
CA ASP A 57 -0.28 -6.65 -4.84
C ASP A 57 -0.98 -7.96 -5.20
N GLU A 58 -0.21 -9.01 -5.50
CA GLU A 58 -0.77 -10.32 -5.83
C GLU A 58 -0.94 -11.18 -4.57
N LEU A 59 -2.06 -11.90 -4.51
CA LEU A 59 -2.40 -12.81 -3.43
C LEU A 59 -2.46 -14.25 -3.96
N GLU A 60 -1.30 -14.80 -4.27
CA GLU A 60 -1.14 -16.15 -4.83
C GLU A 60 -0.84 -17.19 -3.75
N GLY A 61 -1.32 -18.42 -3.95
CA GLY A 61 -0.92 -19.60 -3.17
C GLY A 61 -1.39 -19.60 -1.70
N VAL A 62 -2.27 -18.68 -1.30
CA VAL A 62 -2.79 -18.62 0.07
C VAL A 62 -4.11 -19.37 0.22
N ASP A 63 -4.35 -19.90 1.42
CA ASP A 63 -5.63 -20.50 1.79
C ASP A 63 -6.55 -19.46 2.42
N ILE A 64 -7.51 -18.96 1.63
CA ILE A 64 -8.51 -17.98 2.08
C ILE A 64 -9.33 -18.46 3.28
N MET A 65 -9.41 -19.78 3.51
CA MET A 65 -10.18 -20.35 4.61
C MET A 65 -9.60 -19.99 5.97
N LYS A 66 -8.33 -19.57 6.04
CA LYS A 66 -7.70 -19.08 7.28
C LYS A 66 -8.39 -17.83 7.85
N LEU A 67 -9.05 -17.04 7.01
CA LEU A 67 -9.84 -15.87 7.45
C LEU A 67 -11.12 -16.26 8.21
N LYS A 68 -11.64 -17.47 7.98
CA LYS A 68 -12.97 -17.89 8.44
C LYS A 68 -13.10 -17.91 9.97
N ALA A 69 -12.09 -18.42 10.67
CA ALA A 69 -12.14 -18.55 12.14
C ALA A 69 -12.33 -17.21 12.83
N LYS A 70 -11.76 -16.14 12.26
CA LYS A 70 -11.89 -14.77 12.74
C LYS A 70 -12.96 -13.97 11.99
N SER A 71 -13.64 -14.54 10.99
CA SER A 71 -14.59 -13.83 10.13
C SER A 71 -14.01 -12.54 9.55
N ILE A 72 -12.75 -12.60 9.12
CA ILE A 72 -12.04 -11.46 8.53
C ILE A 72 -12.56 -11.23 7.11
N SER A 73 -12.82 -9.96 6.77
CA SER A 73 -13.16 -9.55 5.41
C SER A 73 -11.92 -9.40 4.54
N LEU A 74 -12.04 -9.77 3.26
CA LEU A 74 -10.98 -9.64 2.26
C LEU A 74 -11.44 -8.67 1.17
N HIS A 75 -10.65 -7.62 0.93
CA HIS A 75 -10.96 -6.55 -0.01
C HIS A 75 -9.87 -6.49 -1.09
N PHE A 76 -10.30 -6.58 -2.34
CA PHE A 76 -9.45 -6.31 -3.49
C PHE A 76 -9.51 -4.82 -3.79
N GLU A 77 -8.36 -4.14 -3.79
CA GLU A 77 -8.29 -2.74 -4.20
C GLU A 77 -7.58 -2.63 -5.55
N LEU A 78 -8.31 -2.11 -6.54
CA LEU A 78 -7.77 -1.80 -7.86
C LEU A 78 -8.31 -0.44 -8.29
N MET A 79 -7.45 0.57 -8.28
CA MET A 79 -7.84 1.94 -8.61
C MET A 79 -8.39 2.09 -10.04
N TYR A 80 -8.15 1.14 -10.95
CA TYR A 80 -8.67 1.19 -12.31
C TYR A 80 -10.13 0.74 -12.42
N THR A 81 -10.68 0.03 -11.43
CA THR A 81 -12.03 -0.57 -11.48
C THR A 81 -13.09 0.45 -11.89
N ARG A 82 -13.13 1.61 -11.23
CA ARG A 82 -14.10 2.67 -11.53
C ARG A 82 -14.01 3.14 -12.98
N SER A 83 -12.80 3.41 -13.47
CA SER A 83 -12.56 3.92 -14.83
C SER A 83 -12.76 2.87 -15.92
N LEU A 84 -12.40 1.61 -15.64
CA LEU A 84 -12.54 0.50 -16.59
C LEU A 84 -14.02 0.17 -16.86
N PHE A 85 -14.84 0.23 -15.81
CA PHE A 85 -16.27 -0.11 -15.88
C PHE A 85 -17.18 1.11 -15.93
N GLN A 86 -16.63 2.33 -15.88
CA GLN A 86 -17.37 3.59 -15.86
C GLN A 86 -18.49 3.58 -14.81
N THR A 87 -18.14 3.16 -13.59
CA THR A 87 -19.13 2.99 -12.51
C THR A 87 -19.80 4.32 -12.15
N PRO A 88 -21.03 4.31 -11.59
CA PRO A 88 -21.74 5.54 -11.23
C PRO A 88 -20.96 6.47 -10.27
N ASP A 89 -20.03 5.91 -9.49
CA ASP A 89 -19.17 6.61 -8.54
C ASP A 89 -17.77 6.94 -9.10
N MET A 90 -17.55 6.90 -10.43
CA MET A 90 -16.25 7.22 -11.04
C MET A 90 -15.72 8.61 -10.66
N ALA A 91 -16.62 9.57 -10.42
CA ALA A 91 -16.29 10.93 -9.99
C ALA A 91 -15.63 11.00 -8.59
N GLU A 92 -15.72 9.95 -7.78
CA GLU A 92 -15.05 9.91 -6.47
C GLU A 92 -13.53 10.02 -6.57
N GLN A 93 -12.92 9.57 -7.68
CA GLN A 93 -11.48 9.75 -7.89
C GLN A 93 -11.11 11.23 -8.01
N HIS A 94 -11.93 12.03 -8.70
CA HIS A 94 -11.73 13.48 -8.77
C HIS A 94 -11.89 14.13 -7.39
N ARG A 95 -12.92 13.75 -6.63
CA ARG A 95 -13.17 14.26 -5.27
C ARG A 95 -11.99 13.96 -4.34
N LEU A 96 -11.54 12.71 -4.33
CA LEU A 96 -10.39 12.28 -3.53
C LEU A 96 -9.10 13.02 -3.89
N LEU A 97 -8.79 13.17 -5.18
CA LEU A 97 -7.59 13.90 -5.61
C LEU A 97 -7.66 15.39 -5.24
N THR A 98 -8.86 15.98 -5.28
CA THR A 98 -9.09 17.37 -4.85
C THR A 98 -8.86 17.52 -3.34
N GLU A 99 -9.33 16.58 -2.53
CA GLU A 99 -9.08 16.58 -1.09
C GLU A 99 -7.58 16.41 -0.79
N VAL A 100 -6.90 15.48 -1.46
CA VAL A 100 -5.45 15.29 -1.32
C VAL A 100 -4.68 16.56 -1.65
N ALA A 101 -5.08 17.31 -2.70
CA ALA A 101 -4.45 18.59 -3.03
C ALA A 101 -4.61 19.61 -1.89
N GLN A 102 -5.79 19.73 -1.29
CA GLN A 102 -6.02 20.61 -0.14
C GLN A 102 -5.20 20.18 1.09
N LEU A 103 -5.02 18.87 1.30
CA LEU A 103 -4.18 18.34 2.37
C LEU A 103 -2.68 18.62 2.12
N VAL A 104 -2.25 18.65 0.86
CA VAL A 104 -0.89 19.08 0.49
C VAL A 104 -0.70 20.58 0.73
N ASP A 105 -1.63 21.41 0.26
CA ASP A 105 -1.56 22.87 0.41
C ASP A 105 -1.58 23.30 1.89
N SER A 106 -2.31 22.57 2.73
CA SER A 106 -2.33 22.78 4.19
C SER A 106 -1.14 22.17 4.93
N GLY A 107 -0.22 21.50 4.23
CA GLY A 107 0.98 20.88 4.81
C GLY A 107 0.73 19.60 5.60
N ARG A 108 -0.48 19.03 5.55
CA ARG A 108 -0.82 17.75 6.21
C ARG A 108 -0.30 16.53 5.46
N ILE A 109 -0.18 16.63 4.13
CA ILE A 109 0.45 15.63 3.27
C ILE A 109 1.66 16.29 2.61
N ARG A 110 2.78 15.56 2.54
CA ARG A 110 3.97 15.98 1.79
C ARG A 110 4.22 15.06 0.61
N THR A 111 4.96 15.56 -0.38
CA THR A 111 5.36 14.76 -1.55
C THR A 111 6.17 13.53 -1.13
N THR A 112 6.01 12.45 -1.89
CA THR A 112 6.83 11.23 -1.78
C THR A 112 7.83 11.10 -2.93
N ALA A 113 7.96 12.12 -3.79
CA ALA A 113 8.99 12.16 -4.82
C ALA A 113 10.37 12.08 -4.18
N ASN A 114 11.19 11.13 -4.63
CA ASN A 114 12.52 10.87 -4.08
C ASN A 114 13.60 10.88 -5.16
N THR A 115 13.28 10.38 -6.36
CA THR A 115 14.21 10.38 -7.51
C THR A 115 13.56 11.14 -8.66
N THR A 116 14.26 12.14 -9.22
CA THR A 116 13.81 12.86 -10.42
C THR A 116 14.77 12.63 -11.58
N LEU A 117 14.24 12.16 -12.71
CA LEU A 117 14.98 12.01 -13.97
C LEU A 117 14.47 13.04 -14.99
N SER A 118 15.38 13.60 -15.79
CA SER A 118 15.05 14.61 -16.80
C SER A 118 16.03 14.53 -17.98
N PRO A 119 15.60 14.77 -19.23
CA PRO A 119 14.21 14.98 -19.67
C PRO A 119 13.42 13.67 -19.76
N ILE A 120 12.13 13.74 -20.04
CA ILE A 120 11.31 12.60 -20.41
C ILE A 120 11.79 12.07 -21.75
N ASN A 121 12.49 10.94 -21.73
CA ASN A 121 12.92 10.24 -22.93
C ASN A 121 12.99 8.72 -22.66
N ALA A 122 13.14 7.93 -23.72
CA ALA A 122 13.17 6.46 -23.62
C ALA A 122 14.32 5.93 -22.73
N ARG A 123 15.46 6.63 -22.67
CA ARG A 123 16.60 6.24 -21.83
C ARG A 123 16.24 6.36 -20.35
N ASN A 124 15.72 7.52 -19.94
CA ASN A 124 15.34 7.78 -18.55
C ASN A 124 14.14 6.94 -18.13
N LEU A 125 13.22 6.63 -19.05
CA LEU A 125 12.11 5.73 -18.77
C LEU A 125 12.61 4.30 -18.45
N ARG A 126 13.50 3.75 -19.28
CA ARG A 126 14.09 2.41 -19.00
C ARG A 126 14.86 2.39 -17.68
N GLN A 127 15.58 3.46 -17.35
CA GLN A 127 16.28 3.57 -16.07
C GLN A 127 15.28 3.58 -14.90
N ALA A 128 14.18 4.33 -14.99
CA ALA A 128 13.14 4.34 -13.96
C ALA A 128 12.50 2.95 -13.77
N HIS A 129 12.22 2.24 -14.87
CA HIS A 129 11.71 0.87 -14.82
C HIS A 129 12.67 -0.07 -14.08
N ALA A 130 13.96 -0.07 -14.43
CA ALA A 130 14.95 -0.92 -13.77
C ALA A 130 15.06 -0.63 -12.25
N LEU A 131 14.92 0.65 -11.85
CA LEU A 131 14.89 1.03 -10.44
C LEU A 131 13.63 0.53 -9.71
N LEU A 132 12.46 0.59 -10.34
CA LEU A 132 11.21 0.06 -9.77
C LEU A 132 11.26 -1.46 -9.64
N GLU A 133 11.68 -2.15 -10.70
CA GLU A 133 11.80 -3.62 -10.74
C GLU A 133 12.80 -4.16 -9.71
N SER A 134 13.78 -3.35 -9.30
CA SER A 134 14.73 -3.75 -8.24
C SER A 134 14.08 -3.95 -6.86
N GLY A 135 12.87 -3.42 -6.64
CA GLY A 135 12.16 -3.47 -5.36
C GLY A 135 12.79 -2.64 -4.23
N LYS A 136 13.88 -1.90 -4.50
CA LYS A 136 14.66 -1.16 -3.49
C LYS A 136 14.33 0.33 -3.42
N THR A 137 13.44 0.80 -4.29
CA THR A 137 13.09 2.23 -4.37
C THR A 137 12.24 2.62 -3.17
N GLN A 138 12.69 3.66 -2.44
CA GLN A 138 11.86 4.35 -1.45
C GLN A 138 11.21 5.58 -2.09
N GLY A 139 9.92 5.81 -1.81
CA GLY A 139 9.17 6.93 -2.38
C GLY A 139 8.82 6.71 -3.86
N LYS A 140 8.78 7.80 -4.63
CA LYS A 140 8.37 7.81 -6.04
C LYS A 140 9.49 8.31 -6.95
N ILE A 141 9.61 7.69 -8.12
CA ILE A 141 10.44 8.17 -9.23
C ILE A 141 9.57 9.05 -10.12
N VAL A 142 10.04 10.25 -10.43
CA VAL A 142 9.34 11.24 -11.27
C VAL A 142 10.21 11.54 -12.49
N LEU A 143 9.60 11.58 -13.68
CA LEU A 143 10.25 12.11 -14.87
C LEU A 143 9.69 13.49 -15.20
N SER A 144 10.54 14.42 -15.64
CA SER A 144 10.12 15.80 -15.95
C SER A 144 10.92 16.41 -17.09
N GLY A 145 10.34 17.43 -17.74
CA GLY A 145 10.89 18.07 -18.95
C GLY A 145 10.67 17.22 -20.19
N PHE A 146 10.56 17.83 -21.38
CA PHE A 146 10.43 17.15 -22.67
C PHE A 146 11.55 17.60 -23.61
#